data_AF-B9SUU0-F1
#
_entry.id   AF-B9SUU0-F1
#
_cell.length_a   1.000
_cell.length_b   1.000
_cell.length_c   1.000
_cell.angle_alpha   90.00
_cell.angle_beta   90.00
_cell.angle_gamma   90.00
#
_symmetry.space_group_name_H-M   'P 1'
#
loop_
_entity.id
_entity.type
_entity.pdbx_description
1 polymer ?
#
loop_
_entity_poly.entity_id
_entity_poly.type
_entity_poly.pdbx_seq_one_letter_code
_entity_poly.pdbx_strand_id
1 'polypeptide(L)'
;MQQSKDQLPVGYRFSPTEGELVGHYLFKKLKGSSLLPFETMLVADSNLYDKDEPWQLWEKSGARCSFNSDDHEIYLFTPLKKKRSRILRSVGDGGTWHGVDSGKPVKLG
;
A
#
# COMPACT_ATOMS: atom_id res chain seq x y z
N MET A 1 -9.97 -21.49 -1.34
CA MET A 1 -10.59 -21.05 -0.08
C MET A 1 -10.09 -19.65 0.20
N GLN A 2 -10.98 -18.66 0.30
CA GLN A 2 -10.62 -17.29 0.67
C GLN A 2 -10.26 -17.31 2.16
N GLN A 3 -9.00 -17.02 2.52
CA GLN A 3 -8.61 -16.94 3.93
C GLN A 3 -9.25 -15.69 4.56
N SER A 4 -9.93 -15.84 5.70
CA SER A 4 -10.53 -14.76 6.47
C SER A 4 -9.62 -14.33 7.63
N LYS A 5 -9.85 -13.14 8.18
CA LYS A 5 -9.18 -12.59 9.37
C LYS A 5 -9.12 -13.58 10.54
N ASP A 6 -10.11 -14.46 10.64
CA ASP A 6 -10.30 -15.44 11.71
C ASP A 6 -9.28 -16.59 11.66
N GLN A 7 -8.49 -16.70 10.60
CA GLN A 7 -7.47 -17.74 10.45
C GLN A 7 -6.07 -17.30 10.90
N LEU A 8 -5.88 -16.02 11.20
CA LEU A 8 -4.60 -15.51 11.68
C LEU A 8 -4.53 -15.62 13.21
N PRO A 9 -3.37 -16.02 13.78
CA PRO A 9 -3.19 -16.04 15.22
C PRO A 9 -3.46 -14.66 15.84
N VAL A 10 -4.03 -14.67 17.05
CA VAL A 10 -4.19 -13.45 17.85
C VAL A 10 -2.83 -12.78 18.00
N GLY A 11 -2.79 -11.48 17.73
CA GLY A 11 -1.56 -10.68 17.78
C GLY A 11 -0.71 -10.70 16.51
N TYR A 12 -1.14 -11.38 15.45
CA TYR A 12 -0.51 -11.23 14.13
C TYR A 12 -0.58 -9.77 13.68
N ARG A 13 0.57 -9.22 13.26
CA ARG A 13 0.68 -7.87 12.72
C ARG A 13 1.42 -7.88 11.40
N PHE A 14 0.89 -7.17 10.42
CA PHE A 14 1.61 -6.85 9.20
C PHE A 14 2.55 -5.67 9.48
N SER A 15 3.85 -5.97 9.52
CA SER A 15 4.94 -5.03 9.81
C SER A 15 6.12 -5.36 8.88
N PRO A 16 5.97 -5.16 7.56
CA PRO A 16 7.01 -5.52 6.59
C PRO A 16 8.20 -4.58 6.67
N THR A 17 9.39 -5.10 6.37
CA THR A 17 10.59 -4.30 6.09
C THR A 17 10.51 -3.64 4.71
N GLU A 18 11.33 -2.61 4.47
CA GLU A 18 11.45 -1.99 3.14
C GLU A 18 11.79 -3.01 2.03
N GLY A 19 12.66 -3.97 2.34
CA GLY A 19 13.05 -5.04 1.43
C GLY A 19 11.90 -5.98 1.08
N GLU A 20 11.05 -6.32 2.04
CA GLU A 20 9.85 -7.14 1.79
C GLU A 20 8.81 -6.38 0.97
N LEU A 21 8.57 -5.09 1.26
CA LEU A 21 7.67 -4.26 0.47
C LEU A 21 8.07 -4.21 -1.00
N VAL A 22 9.36 -4.02 -1.29
CA VAL A 22 9.87 -3.92 -2.67
C VAL A 22 10.04 -5.29 -3.33
N GLY A 23 10.81 -6.17 -2.70
CA GLY A 23 11.27 -7.43 -3.27
C GLY A 23 10.22 -8.54 -3.26
N HIS A 24 9.30 -8.55 -2.29
CA HIS A 24 8.23 -9.55 -2.22
C HIS A 24 6.92 -8.98 -2.74
N TYR A 25 6.39 -7.90 -2.16
CA TYR A 25 5.05 -7.41 -2.52
C TYR A 25 5.01 -6.74 -3.89
N LEU A 26 5.79 -5.67 -4.09
CA LEU A 26 5.76 -4.90 -5.33
C LEU A 26 6.31 -5.71 -6.52
N PHE A 27 7.44 -6.39 -6.35
CA PHE A 27 8.05 -7.18 -7.42
C PHE A 27 7.12 -8.31 -7.89
N LYS A 28 6.51 -9.07 -6.97
CA LYS A 28 5.56 -10.13 -7.35
C LYS A 28 4.34 -9.58 -8.07
N LYS A 29 3.78 -8.45 -7.61
CA LYS A 29 2.67 -7.79 -8.30
C LYS A 29 3.04 -7.44 -9.74
N LEU A 30 4.21 -6.84 -9.96
CA LEU A 30 4.68 -6.46 -11.31
C LEU A 30 4.95 -7.67 -12.21
N LYS A 31 5.40 -8.79 -11.65
CA LYS A 31 5.62 -10.04 -12.38
C LYS A 31 4.34 -10.83 -12.64
N GLY A 32 3.19 -10.38 -12.16
CA GLY A 32 1.95 -11.16 -12.19
C GLY A 32 2.07 -12.46 -11.40
N SER A 33 3.04 -12.56 -10.48
CA SER A 33 3.20 -13.71 -9.61
C SER A 33 2.13 -13.66 -8.54
N SER A 34 1.52 -14.80 -8.23
CA SER A 34 0.44 -14.83 -7.24
C SER A 34 1.01 -14.58 -5.85
N LEU A 35 0.53 -13.53 -5.19
CA LEU A 35 0.58 -13.44 -3.74
C LEU A 35 -0.34 -14.51 -3.16
N LEU A 36 -0.05 -14.95 -1.94
CA LEU A 36 -0.92 -15.87 -1.21
C LEU A 36 -2.27 -15.18 -0.96
N PRO A 37 -3.39 -15.93 -0.88
CA PRO A 37 -4.71 -15.33 -0.72
C PRO A 37 -4.81 -14.33 0.46
N PHE A 38 -4.20 -14.64 1.61
CA PHE A 38 -4.19 -13.72 2.74
C PHE A 38 -3.33 -12.46 2.50
N GLU A 39 -2.22 -12.56 1.77
CA GLU A 39 -1.33 -11.43 1.47
C GLU A 39 -2.03 -10.38 0.60
N THR A 40 -3.00 -10.79 -0.23
CA THR A 40 -3.82 -9.87 -1.03
C THR A 40 -4.70 -8.95 -0.18
N MET A 41 -4.89 -9.29 1.10
CA MET A 41 -5.63 -8.46 2.06
C MET A 41 -4.73 -7.46 2.78
N LEU A 42 -3.39 -7.62 2.75
CA LEU A 42 -2.45 -6.79 3.51
C LEU A 42 -2.06 -5.49 2.78
N VAL A 43 -2.09 -5.50 1.44
CA VAL A 43 -1.80 -4.33 0.60
C VAL A 43 -2.96 -4.09 -0.36
N ALA A 44 -3.62 -2.94 -0.27
CA ALA A 44 -4.80 -2.65 -1.08
C ALA A 44 -4.43 -2.02 -2.43
N ASP A 45 -5.18 -2.34 -3.48
CA ASP A 45 -5.12 -1.61 -4.75
C ASP A 45 -5.95 -0.33 -4.64
N SER A 46 -5.31 0.82 -4.83
CA SER A 46 -6.01 2.12 -4.83
C SER A 46 -5.27 3.17 -5.66
N ASN A 47 -6.01 4.11 -6.24
CA ASN A 47 -5.43 5.21 -6.99
C ASN A 47 -5.17 6.40 -6.05
N LEU A 48 -3.91 6.61 -5.66
CA LEU A 48 -3.50 7.71 -4.77
C LEU A 48 -3.72 9.11 -5.38
N TYR A 49 -3.86 9.18 -6.70
CA TYR A 49 -3.99 10.42 -7.47
C TYR A 49 -5.42 10.66 -7.95
N ASP A 50 -6.41 9.99 -7.34
CA ASP A 50 -7.81 10.24 -7.62
C ASP A 50 -8.32 11.49 -6.92
N LYS A 51 -9.57 11.84 -7.19
CA LYS A 51 -10.30 12.95 -6.54
C LYS A 51 -10.70 12.67 -5.09
N ASP A 52 -10.39 11.48 -4.57
CA ASP A 52 -10.68 11.13 -3.19
C ASP A 52 -9.79 11.94 -2.25
N GLU A 53 -10.38 12.39 -1.15
CA GLU A 53 -9.65 12.97 -0.04
C GLU A 53 -8.83 11.91 0.70
N PRO A 54 -7.72 12.27 1.38
CA PRO A 54 -6.88 11.30 2.09
C PRO A 54 -7.64 10.44 3.11
N TRP A 55 -8.61 11.01 3.81
CA TRP A 55 -9.44 10.26 4.76
C TRP A 55 -10.43 9.31 4.06
N GLN A 56 -10.92 9.66 2.87
CA GLN A 56 -11.76 8.74 2.08
C GLN A 56 -10.94 7.57 1.56
N LEU A 57 -9.68 7.81 1.16
CA LEU A 57 -8.73 6.76 0.81
C LEU A 57 -8.49 5.82 2.00
N TRP A 58 -8.38 6.39 3.19
CA TRP A 58 -8.28 5.65 4.45
C TRP A 58 -9.51 4.81 4.73
N GLU A 59 -10.72 5.36 4.63
CA GLU A 59 -11.96 4.61 4.86
C GLU A 59 -12.11 3.43 3.90
N LYS A 60 -11.78 3.64 2.61
CA LYS A 60 -11.85 2.60 1.58
C LYS A 60 -10.83 1.48 1.77
N SER A 61 -9.62 1.82 2.24
CA SER A 61 -8.49 0.89 2.29
C SER A 61 -8.19 0.37 3.69
N GLY A 62 -8.56 1.12 4.72
CA GLY A 62 -8.27 0.89 6.13
C GLY A 62 -8.94 -0.36 6.68
N ALA A 63 -10.12 -0.73 6.16
CA ALA A 63 -10.78 -2.00 6.51
C ALA A 63 -9.91 -3.23 6.17
N ARG A 64 -9.12 -3.15 5.08
CA ARG A 64 -8.14 -4.19 4.70
C ARG A 64 -6.88 -4.16 5.59
N CYS A 65 -6.57 -2.99 6.13
CA CYS A 65 -5.38 -2.74 6.95
C CYS A 65 -5.57 -3.06 8.44
N SER A 66 -6.69 -3.66 8.83
CA SER A 66 -6.99 -4.07 10.22
C SER A 66 -6.10 -5.21 10.77
N PHE A 67 -5.05 -5.56 10.04
CA PHE A 67 -3.97 -6.45 10.41
C PHE A 67 -2.65 -5.71 10.68
N ASN A 68 -2.59 -4.40 10.46
CA ASN A 68 -1.33 -3.64 10.55
C ASN A 68 -0.98 -3.37 12.01
N SER A 69 0.32 -3.19 12.26
CA SER A 69 0.82 -3.19 13.63
C SER A 69 0.20 -2.15 14.52
N ASP A 70 -0.15 -0.98 14.00
CA ASP A 70 -0.48 0.16 14.84
C ASP A 70 -1.85 0.78 14.55
N ASP A 71 -2.72 0.13 13.76
CA ASP A 71 -4.00 0.71 13.25
C ASP A 71 -3.84 2.10 12.57
N HIS A 72 -2.60 2.55 12.36
CA HIS A 72 -2.21 3.89 11.93
C HIS A 72 -1.39 3.89 10.65
N GLU A 73 -1.27 2.73 9.99
CA GLU A 73 -0.63 2.62 8.68
C GLU A 73 -1.54 1.88 7.70
N ILE A 74 -1.46 2.28 6.43
CA ILE A 74 -2.07 1.55 5.31
C ILE A 74 -1.02 1.35 4.22
N TYR A 75 -1.03 0.17 3.60
CA TYR A 75 -0.14 -0.15 2.48
C TYR A 75 -0.96 -0.23 1.20
N LEU A 76 -0.53 0.53 0.18
CA LEU A 76 -1.27 0.68 -1.07
C LEU A 76 -0.39 0.38 -2.28
N PHE A 77 -0.96 -0.34 -3.24
CA PHE A 77 -0.50 -0.31 -4.62
C PHE A 77 -1.24 0.80 -5.37
N THR A 78 -0.48 1.74 -5.92
CA THR A 78 -1.03 2.80 -6.77
C THR A 78 -0.34 2.83 -8.13
N PRO A 79 -1.09 3.02 -9.23
CA PRO A 79 -0.50 3.30 -10.53
C PRO A 79 0.31 4.60 -10.47
N LEU A 80 1.57 4.57 -10.88
CA LEU A 80 2.41 5.77 -10.92
C LEU A 80 1.95 6.71 -12.05
N LYS A 81 1.32 7.84 -11.70
CA LYS A 81 0.91 8.86 -12.68
C LYS A 81 1.98 9.94 -12.86
N LYS A 82 2.32 10.24 -14.11
CA LYS A 82 3.28 11.29 -14.49
C LYS A 82 2.63 12.32 -15.41
N LYS A 83 2.97 13.59 -15.20
CA LYS A 83 2.75 14.69 -16.15
C LYS A 83 4.10 15.08 -16.75
N ARG A 84 4.37 14.61 -17.97
CA ARG A 84 5.70 14.66 -18.60
C ARG A 84 6.72 13.90 -17.73
N SER A 85 7.78 14.56 -17.26
CA SER A 85 8.81 13.98 -16.38
C SER A 85 8.44 14.00 -14.89
N ARG A 86 7.41 14.76 -14.49
CA ARG A 86 7.06 14.95 -13.07
C ARG A 86 5.98 13.97 -12.62
N ILE A 87 6.16 13.38 -11.44
CA ILE A 87 5.13 12.57 -10.78
C ILE A 87 3.99 13.52 -10.36
N LEU A 88 2.75 13.13 -10.64
CA LEU A 88 1.58 13.87 -10.17
C LEU A 88 1.52 13.80 -8.64
N ARG A 89 1.08 14.86 -7.98
CA ARG A 89 0.97 14.88 -6.50
C ARG A 89 -0.36 15.42 -6.00
N SER A 90 -1.30 15.74 -6.88
CA SER A 90 -2.63 16.22 -6.51
C SER A 90 -3.43 15.13 -5.79
N VAL A 91 -4.26 15.55 -4.84
CA VAL A 91 -5.17 14.69 -4.06
C VAL A 91 -6.39 15.51 -3.61
N GLY A 92 -7.56 14.88 -3.55
CA GLY A 92 -8.78 15.57 -3.11
C GLY A 92 -9.16 16.78 -3.95
N ASP A 93 -9.93 17.68 -3.35
CA ASP A 93 -10.34 18.95 -3.96
C ASP A 93 -9.28 20.05 -3.72
N GLY A 94 -8.18 19.96 -4.47
CA GLY A 94 -7.11 20.98 -4.49
C GLY A 94 -5.92 20.71 -3.57
N GLY A 95 -5.88 19.55 -2.89
CA GLY A 95 -4.75 19.12 -2.08
C GLY A 95 -3.52 18.69 -2.90
N THR A 96 -2.36 18.61 -2.24
CA THR A 96 -1.11 18.11 -2.85
C THR A 96 -0.24 17.35 -1.85
N TRP A 97 0.17 16.13 -2.20
CA TRP A 97 1.18 15.36 -1.48
C TRP A 97 2.55 16.04 -1.53
N HIS A 98 3.14 16.29 -0.36
CA HIS A 98 4.49 16.83 -0.23
C HIS A 98 5.46 15.72 0.23
N GLY A 99 6.49 15.46 -0.57
CA GLY A 99 7.55 14.52 -0.19
C GLY A 99 8.47 15.20 0.82
N VAL A 100 8.50 14.69 2.05
CA VAL A 100 9.32 15.25 3.15
C VAL A 100 10.79 14.89 2.97
N ASP A 101 11.07 13.66 2.52
CA ASP A 101 12.41 13.13 2.36
C ASP A 101 12.76 12.79 0.90
N SER A 102 14.05 12.76 0.60
CA SER A 102 14.57 12.21 -0.65
C SER A 102 14.45 10.67 -0.65
N GLY A 103 14.18 10.09 -1.82
CA GLY A 103 14.14 8.64 -1.99
C GLY A 103 15.47 7.97 -1.64
N LYS A 104 15.40 6.87 -0.89
CA LYS A 104 16.55 6.04 -0.51
C LYS A 104 16.54 4.74 -1.33
N PRO A 105 17.71 4.24 -1.78
CA PRO A 105 17.79 2.92 -2.39
C PRO A 105 17.41 1.83 -1.38
N VAL A 106 16.47 0.96 -1.74
CA VAL A 106 16.14 -0.23 -0.95
C VAL A 106 17.11 -1.34 -1.32
N LYS A 107 17.84 -1.86 -0.33
CA LYS A 107 18.71 -3.03 -0.51
C LYS A 107 17.88 -4.29 -0.33
N LEU A 108 17.83 -5.11 -1.38
CA LEU A 108 17.29 -6.46 -1.28
C LEU A 108 18.42 -7.35 -0.74
N GLY A 109 18.15 -8.08 0.35
CA GLY A 109 19.08 -9.04 0.94
C GLY A 109 19.26 -10.29 0.07
#